data_AF-A0A2S5B6Y6-F1
#
_entry.id   AF-A0A2S5B6Y6-F1
#
_cell.length_a   1.000
_cell.length_b   1.000
_cell.length_c   1.000
_cell.angle_alpha   90.00
_cell.angle_beta   90.00
_cell.angle_gamma   90.00
#
_symmetry.space_group_name_H-M   'P 1'
#
loop_
_entity.id
_entity.type
_entity.pdbx_description
1 polymer ?
#
loop_
_entity_poly.entity_id
_entity_poly.type
_entity_poly.pdbx_seq_one_letter_code
_entity_poly.pdbx_strand_id
1 'polypeptide(L)'
;MVQSPNLPAGYDEDYDEPEELALPQGTEPTNDASRLEGNGSDGALYHAGAAAEEAQTDQNGQSGRLEQHGGQHDGRDAGQGERGQSTPPAAGHAVAPAAASGQAPSHHPLPSRPVPSSLPPKPTGATGPPSSTFSHAGAAAASAPAAPPSHAAPPGSNLPPGFTYNPALHPPRRHDLPVPEGLPGDRVADMDVEKYWTLRGHLNELCGISGTTSQPISFDLESLKVLEEEDFWVCEKSDGVRVLVLIVATGFGQEVYLIDRKNDIYQNYWLTFPHQDGEEYNHSNTVLDGEFVIDVDPVSGKHIPRLLVFDLLVLDSENVMHRPLEKRYGRLGSYVVKPHQKQLAKLPPEVRQQQPFEVILKKQELSYGIEAVFRDHVPKLLHGNDGLIFTSAEAPYTPGTDRKILKWKPPSENSIDFLLQLKFPPRADQPSEPDFFAKPMFMLMMNHGHEGNHYYDVMDVDDDTWEEWKASGEQYDDRVVEVVWDAARSTWKMLRFRDDKFEGNYKTVVQSIIKSIQHGVEAEQLVAHAGRIRKAWKARQAARAEQVKREAEAAAAAAAAAAAAQEAHGSYTGQHYADPAAQHHPQSSVPANGQSYPSAPNGRPPATTASMLKR
;
A
#
# COMPACT_ATOMS: atom_id res chain seq x y z
N MET A 1 55.65 -7.23 -1.32
CA MET A 1 56.47 -6.12 -0.78
C MET A 1 56.21 -4.86 -1.58
N VAL A 2 55.21 -4.05 -1.18
CA VAL A 2 55.02 -2.61 -1.47
C VAL A 2 53.95 -2.16 -0.44
N GLN A 3 54.35 -1.82 0.79
CA GLN A 3 54.40 -0.46 1.37
C GLN A 3 53.12 0.38 1.21
N SER A 4 52.29 0.33 2.25
CA SER A 4 51.22 1.27 2.58
C SER A 4 51.78 2.60 3.11
N PRO A 5 51.12 3.74 2.89
CA PRO A 5 51.36 4.96 3.65
C PRO A 5 50.39 5.11 4.83
N ASN A 6 50.95 5.63 5.93
CA ASN A 6 50.36 5.88 7.24
C ASN A 6 49.15 6.83 7.22
N LEU A 7 48.13 6.50 8.00
CA LEU A 7 47.12 7.42 8.54
C LEU A 7 47.52 7.83 9.98
N PRO A 8 47.26 9.08 10.42
CA PRO A 8 47.57 9.51 11.77
C PRO A 8 46.52 9.03 12.78
N ALA A 9 47.02 8.69 13.96
CA ALA A 9 46.30 8.20 15.12
C ALA A 9 45.54 9.31 15.85
N GLY A 10 44.42 8.92 16.46
CA GLY A 10 43.82 9.59 17.61
C GLY A 10 42.36 9.95 17.39
N TYR A 11 41.44 9.09 17.85
CA TYR A 11 40.22 9.43 18.58
C TYR A 11 39.68 8.11 19.17
N ASP A 12 39.93 7.90 20.46
CA ASP A 12 39.20 6.96 21.32
C ASP A 12 37.83 7.58 21.61
N GLU A 13 36.75 6.86 21.29
CA GLU A 13 35.47 6.94 22.00
C GLU A 13 34.64 5.69 21.68
N ASP A 14 34.24 5.01 22.74
CA ASP A 14 33.58 3.71 22.79
C ASP A 14 32.31 3.66 21.92
N TYR A 15 32.29 2.73 20.95
CA TYR A 15 31.10 2.37 20.18
C TYR A 15 30.77 0.90 20.48
N ASP A 16 29.77 0.69 21.33
CA ASP A 16 29.14 -0.62 21.51
C ASP A 16 28.40 -0.99 20.21
N GLU A 17 28.86 -2.07 19.57
CA GLU A 17 28.14 -2.74 18.49
C GLU A 17 26.76 -3.21 19.00
N PRO A 18 25.66 -2.96 18.28
CA PRO A 18 24.40 -3.61 18.62
C PRO A 18 24.47 -5.07 18.18
N GLU A 19 24.49 -5.96 19.18
CA GLU A 19 24.29 -7.40 19.03
C GLU A 19 23.12 -7.70 18.10
N GLU A 20 23.42 -8.51 17.09
CA GLU A 20 22.47 -9.20 16.22
C GLU A 20 21.55 -10.08 17.10
N LEU A 21 20.33 -9.61 17.34
CA LEU A 21 19.31 -10.35 18.09
C LEU A 21 18.84 -11.58 17.29
N ALA A 22 19.61 -12.66 17.41
CA ALA A 22 19.19 -13.99 17.04
C ALA A 22 18.03 -14.44 17.94
N LEU A 23 16.88 -14.72 17.33
CA LEU A 23 15.74 -15.33 18.00
C LEU A 23 16.10 -16.73 18.53
N PRO A 24 15.65 -17.11 19.74
CA PRO A 24 16.05 -18.37 20.36
C PRO A 24 15.45 -19.57 19.63
N GLN A 25 16.32 -20.41 19.07
CA GLN A 25 15.95 -21.75 18.62
C GLN A 25 15.69 -22.64 19.84
N GLY A 26 14.50 -23.23 19.87
CA GLY A 26 14.14 -24.25 20.85
C GLY A 26 15.03 -25.49 20.68
N THR A 27 15.53 -25.96 21.81
CA THR A 27 16.35 -27.16 21.96
C THR A 27 15.55 -28.43 21.62
N GLU A 28 15.93 -29.13 20.56
CA GLU A 28 15.60 -30.55 20.39
C GLU A 28 16.68 -31.42 21.06
N PRO A 29 16.30 -32.53 21.72
CA PRO A 29 17.25 -33.40 22.38
C PRO A 29 17.99 -34.29 21.38
N THR A 30 19.31 -34.33 21.53
CA THR A 30 20.24 -35.21 20.83
C THR A 30 19.99 -36.68 21.19
N ASN A 31 19.59 -37.51 20.22
CA ASN A 31 19.69 -38.96 20.32
C ASN A 31 21.00 -39.41 19.65
N ASP A 32 21.95 -39.81 20.49
CA ASP A 32 23.19 -40.46 20.13
C ASP A 32 22.91 -41.92 19.76
N ALA A 33 23.22 -42.30 18.52
CA ALA A 33 23.08 -43.65 18.01
C ALA A 33 24.48 -44.25 17.79
N SER A 34 24.92 -45.10 18.71
CA SER A 34 25.96 -46.08 18.41
C SER A 34 25.66 -47.45 19.05
N ARG A 35 25.45 -48.43 18.15
CA ARG A 35 25.96 -49.81 18.19
C ARG A 35 25.51 -50.70 19.36
N LEU A 36 24.73 -51.75 19.05
CA LEU A 36 25.02 -53.14 19.43
C LEU A 36 24.08 -54.12 18.70
N GLU A 37 24.69 -55.19 18.20
CA GLU A 37 24.07 -56.36 17.56
C GLU A 37 23.31 -57.22 18.59
N GLY A 38 22.27 -57.94 18.17
CA GLY A 38 21.65 -58.98 18.99
C GLY A 38 20.33 -59.54 18.43
N ASN A 39 20.43 -60.75 17.85
CA ASN A 39 19.37 -61.68 17.45
C ASN A 39 18.07 -61.70 18.30
N GLY A 40 16.94 -61.99 17.65
CA GLY A 40 15.79 -62.60 18.33
C GLY A 40 14.46 -62.53 17.58
N SER A 41 14.13 -63.64 16.92
CA SER A 41 12.86 -64.08 16.30
C SER A 41 11.53 -63.76 16.99
N ASP A 42 10.50 -63.53 16.15
CA ASP A 42 9.06 -63.88 16.22
C ASP A 42 8.23 -62.68 15.73
N GLY A 43 7.25 -62.73 14.82
CA GLY A 43 6.51 -63.79 14.16
C GLY A 43 5.13 -63.20 13.75
N ALA A 44 4.58 -63.65 12.60
CA ALA A 44 3.23 -63.37 12.04
C ALA A 44 3.07 -62.11 11.15
N LEU A 45 3.01 -62.24 9.80
CA LEU A 45 1.84 -62.57 8.95
C LEU A 45 0.85 -61.37 8.91
N TYR A 46 0.61 -60.70 7.78
CA TYR A 46 -0.17 -61.19 6.63
C TYR A 46 0.25 -60.58 5.27
N HIS A 47 0.07 -61.42 4.25
CA HIS A 47 0.34 -61.25 2.83
C HIS A 47 -0.72 -60.43 2.07
N ALA A 48 -0.25 -59.76 1.00
CA ALA A 48 -0.81 -59.63 -0.37
C ALA A 48 -2.20 -58.99 -0.56
N GLY A 49 -2.47 -58.19 -1.59
CA GLY A 49 -1.71 -57.79 -2.77
C GLY A 49 -2.66 -57.36 -3.90
N ALA A 50 -2.09 -56.68 -4.91
CA ALA A 50 -2.56 -56.55 -6.31
C ALA A 50 -3.94 -55.87 -6.56
N ALA A 51 -4.27 -55.24 -7.68
CA ALA A 51 -3.66 -54.79 -8.95
C ALA A 51 -4.71 -53.81 -9.56
N ALA A 52 -4.34 -52.68 -10.16
CA ALA A 52 -4.25 -52.45 -11.62
C ALA A 52 -5.24 -53.24 -12.50
N GLU A 53 -6.17 -52.51 -13.17
CA GLU A 53 -6.71 -52.90 -14.48
C GLU A 53 -7.24 -51.67 -15.26
N GLU A 54 -6.80 -51.56 -16.52
CA GLU A 54 -7.30 -50.68 -17.57
C GLU A 54 -8.56 -51.29 -18.23
N ALA A 55 -9.45 -50.48 -18.82
CA ALA A 55 -10.06 -50.76 -20.12
C ALA A 55 -10.90 -49.58 -20.67
N GLN A 56 -10.85 -49.45 -21.99
CA GLN A 56 -11.38 -48.41 -22.87
C GLN A 56 -12.84 -48.63 -23.33
N THR A 57 -13.46 -47.53 -23.78
CA THR A 57 -14.42 -47.33 -24.90
C THR A 57 -15.75 -48.10 -24.97
N ASP A 58 -16.87 -47.37 -25.08
CA ASP A 58 -17.68 -47.39 -26.32
C ASP A 58 -18.68 -46.22 -26.44
N GLN A 59 -19.06 -45.92 -27.70
CA GLN A 59 -19.86 -44.78 -28.20
C GLN A 59 -21.38 -45.08 -28.35
N ASN A 60 -22.13 -44.03 -28.77
CA ASN A 60 -23.53 -43.95 -29.26
C ASN A 60 -24.62 -43.79 -28.18
N GLY A 61 -25.65 -42.94 -28.31
CA GLY A 61 -26.09 -42.04 -29.39
C GLY A 61 -27.56 -41.61 -29.16
N GLN A 62 -27.84 -40.33 -29.45
CA GLN A 62 -29.09 -39.75 -29.97
C GLN A 62 -30.46 -39.80 -29.24
N SER A 63 -30.99 -38.58 -29.06
CA SER A 63 -32.33 -38.05 -29.40
C SER A 63 -33.62 -38.62 -28.79
N GLY A 64 -34.45 -37.69 -28.27
CA GLY A 64 -35.91 -37.87 -28.18
C GLY A 64 -36.61 -36.82 -27.31
N ARG A 65 -37.34 -35.91 -27.95
CA ARG A 65 -38.15 -34.80 -27.39
C ARG A 65 -39.66 -35.19 -27.43
N LEU A 66 -40.46 -34.53 -26.58
CA LEU A 66 -41.95 -34.29 -26.58
C LEU A 66 -42.64 -34.82 -25.30
N GLU A 67 -43.17 -33.94 -24.43
CA GLU A 67 -44.57 -33.41 -24.36
C GLU A 67 -45.60 -34.49 -23.99
N GLN A 68 -46.67 -34.31 -23.21
CA GLN A 68 -47.35 -33.28 -22.42
C GLN A 68 -48.48 -34.03 -21.64
N HIS A 69 -49.08 -33.40 -20.62
CA HIS A 69 -50.45 -33.57 -20.03
C HIS A 69 -50.35 -33.36 -18.49
N GLY A 70 -51.18 -32.60 -17.76
CA GLY A 70 -52.43 -31.87 -18.03
C GLY A 70 -53.30 -31.86 -16.75
N GLY A 71 -54.01 -30.73 -16.46
CA GLY A 71 -55.14 -30.62 -15.51
C GLY A 71 -54.85 -29.76 -14.25
N GLN A 72 -55.28 -28.49 -14.13
CA GLN A 72 -56.62 -27.91 -13.85
C GLN A 72 -57.17 -28.10 -12.43
N HIS A 73 -57.39 -27.00 -11.67
CA HIS A 73 -58.72 -26.41 -11.37
C HIS A 73 -58.69 -25.29 -10.30
N ASP A 74 -59.43 -24.21 -10.59
CA ASP A 74 -60.26 -23.28 -9.77
C ASP A 74 -59.74 -22.70 -8.42
N GLY A 75 -59.96 -21.44 -8.02
CA GLY A 75 -60.84 -20.36 -8.47
C GLY A 75 -61.58 -19.72 -7.27
N ARG A 76 -61.82 -18.39 -7.32
CA ARG A 76 -62.74 -17.53 -6.49
C ARG A 76 -62.17 -16.87 -5.21
N ASP A 77 -62.58 -15.67 -4.77
CA ASP A 77 -63.30 -14.50 -5.31
C ASP A 77 -63.37 -13.41 -4.18
N ALA A 78 -63.51 -12.12 -4.56
CA ALA A 78 -64.07 -10.95 -3.85
C ALA A 78 -63.56 -10.52 -2.44
N GLY A 79 -63.47 -9.24 -2.03
CA GLY A 79 -63.80 -7.93 -2.62
C GLY A 79 -64.03 -6.85 -1.53
N GLN A 80 -63.64 -5.59 -1.85
CA GLN A 80 -64.17 -4.26 -1.38
C GLN A 80 -63.95 -3.81 0.09
N GLY A 81 -63.72 -2.53 0.45
CA GLY A 81 -63.81 -1.24 -0.27
C GLY A 81 -63.15 -0.05 0.50
N GLU A 82 -62.82 1.05 -0.23
CA GLU A 82 -63.33 2.45 -0.07
C GLU A 82 -62.66 3.31 1.05
N ARG A 83 -62.26 4.60 0.98
CA ARG A 83 -62.32 5.83 0.11
C ARG A 83 -61.19 6.78 0.65
N GLY A 84 -60.67 7.84 -0.01
CA GLY A 84 -60.93 8.48 -1.29
C GLY A 84 -60.20 9.85 -1.46
N GLN A 85 -60.39 10.44 -2.66
CA GLN A 85 -60.32 11.87 -3.09
C GLN A 85 -58.91 12.51 -3.24
N SER A 86 -58.55 13.26 -4.29
CA SER A 86 -59.30 13.97 -5.36
C SER A 86 -58.41 14.26 -6.60
N THR A 87 -59.04 14.20 -7.77
CA THR A 87 -58.63 14.50 -9.18
C THR A 87 -58.77 16.02 -9.52
N PRO A 88 -58.89 16.52 -10.79
CA PRO A 88 -58.35 16.24 -12.16
C PRO A 88 -57.89 17.59 -12.86
N PRO A 89 -57.83 17.80 -14.21
CA PRO A 89 -58.04 16.94 -15.42
C PRO A 89 -56.85 16.92 -16.43
N ALA A 90 -56.59 15.86 -17.21
CA ALA A 90 -57.34 15.22 -18.34
C ALA A 90 -57.33 16.10 -19.63
N ALA A 91 -57.18 15.65 -20.87
CA ALA A 91 -57.13 14.36 -21.59
C ALA A 91 -56.48 14.67 -22.98
N GLY A 92 -56.10 13.78 -23.89
CA GLY A 92 -56.23 12.34 -24.04
C GLY A 92 -55.97 11.92 -25.50
N HIS A 93 -55.98 10.60 -25.69
CA HIS A 93 -56.13 9.81 -26.92
C HIS A 93 -54.92 9.31 -27.72
N ALA A 94 -55.05 8.00 -27.99
CA ALA A 94 -54.11 7.01 -28.47
C ALA A 94 -54.12 6.83 -29.99
N VAL A 95 -53.13 6.09 -30.51
CA VAL A 95 -53.25 4.84 -31.32
C VAL A 95 -51.89 4.57 -32.02
N ALA A 96 -51.41 3.33 -31.97
CA ALA A 96 -50.19 2.80 -32.61
C ALA A 96 -50.47 2.34 -34.07
N PRO A 97 -49.58 1.64 -34.83
CA PRO A 97 -48.12 1.41 -34.77
C PRO A 97 -47.42 1.65 -36.15
N ALA A 98 -46.08 1.56 -36.25
CA ALA A 98 -45.34 0.83 -37.34
C ALA A 98 -43.85 1.22 -37.50
N ALA A 99 -43.07 0.16 -37.75
CA ALA A 99 -41.90 0.05 -38.64
C ALA A 99 -40.56 0.72 -38.27
N ALA A 100 -39.61 -0.15 -37.92
CA ALA A 100 -38.18 0.07 -38.01
C ALA A 100 -37.71 0.16 -39.47
N SER A 101 -36.82 1.11 -39.75
CA SER A 101 -35.81 1.01 -40.80
C SER A 101 -34.63 1.90 -40.42
N GLY A 102 -33.43 1.33 -40.48
CA GLY A 102 -32.21 1.95 -39.99
C GLY A 102 -31.63 2.98 -40.96
N GLN A 103 -30.73 3.81 -40.44
CA GLN A 103 -29.53 4.30 -41.11
C GLN A 103 -28.66 5.09 -40.11
N ALA A 104 -27.36 4.81 -40.15
CA ALA A 104 -26.31 5.44 -39.36
C ALA A 104 -26.14 6.94 -39.72
N PRO A 105 -25.71 7.81 -38.79
CA PRO A 105 -25.23 9.13 -39.12
C PRO A 105 -23.72 9.15 -39.38
N SER A 106 -23.37 9.68 -40.54
CA SER A 106 -22.05 9.98 -41.06
C SER A 106 -21.21 10.91 -40.17
N HIS A 107 -19.93 10.58 -40.06
CA HIS A 107 -18.84 11.44 -39.57
C HIS A 107 -18.75 12.74 -40.39
N HIS A 108 -18.69 13.88 -39.71
CA HIS A 108 -18.20 15.13 -40.28
C HIS A 108 -16.71 15.31 -39.90
N PRO A 109 -15.81 15.57 -40.86
CA PRO A 109 -14.41 15.85 -40.58
C PRO A 109 -14.16 17.32 -40.21
N LEU A 110 -13.22 17.53 -39.29
CA LEU A 110 -12.68 18.81 -38.81
C LEU A 110 -11.96 19.59 -39.93
N PRO A 111 -11.97 20.94 -39.91
CA PRO A 111 -11.25 21.75 -40.89
C PRO A 111 -9.76 21.90 -40.56
N SER A 112 -8.92 21.72 -41.59
CA SER A 112 -7.46 21.84 -41.56
C SER A 112 -6.99 23.30 -41.64
N ARG A 113 -5.95 23.67 -40.86
CA ARG A 113 -5.29 24.98 -40.88
C ARG A 113 -4.40 25.18 -42.13
N PRO A 114 -4.28 26.40 -42.68
CA PRO A 114 -3.41 26.70 -43.82
C PRO A 114 -1.96 27.01 -43.41
N VAL A 115 -1.01 26.56 -44.25
CA VAL A 115 0.42 26.85 -44.20
C VAL A 115 0.72 28.10 -45.04
N PRO A 116 1.52 29.09 -44.58
CA PRO A 116 1.97 30.17 -45.45
C PRO A 116 3.28 29.79 -46.15
N SER A 117 3.29 29.97 -47.47
CA SER A 117 4.44 29.89 -48.35
C SER A 117 4.88 31.30 -48.75
N SER A 118 6.17 31.62 -48.57
CA SER A 118 7.00 32.46 -49.46
C SER A 118 8.26 32.97 -48.75
N LEU A 119 9.42 32.59 -49.27
CA LEU A 119 10.74 33.17 -48.98
C LEU A 119 11.20 33.95 -50.22
N PRO A 120 11.81 35.15 -50.08
CA PRO A 120 12.62 35.76 -51.13
C PRO A 120 14.15 35.55 -50.89
N PRO A 121 15.00 35.77 -51.91
CA PRO A 121 16.27 35.05 -52.08
C PRO A 121 17.51 35.73 -51.47
N LYS A 122 18.54 34.92 -51.23
CA LYS A 122 19.93 35.31 -50.86
C LYS A 122 20.63 36.11 -51.97
N PRO A 123 21.53 37.04 -51.63
CA PRO A 123 22.65 37.43 -52.48
C PRO A 123 23.93 36.63 -52.14
N THR A 124 24.66 36.26 -53.18
CA THR A 124 26.01 35.68 -53.16
C THR A 124 27.07 36.79 -53.27
N GLY A 125 28.21 36.62 -52.60
CA GLY A 125 29.36 37.51 -52.75
C GLY A 125 30.50 37.15 -51.80
N ALA A 126 31.59 36.62 -52.35
CA ALA A 126 32.75 36.06 -51.67
C ALA A 126 33.74 37.13 -51.13
N THR A 127 34.53 36.77 -50.11
CA THR A 127 36.01 36.91 -50.04
C THR A 127 36.52 36.45 -48.66
N GLY A 128 37.55 35.58 -48.64
CA GLY A 128 38.28 35.17 -47.43
C GLY A 128 39.51 36.07 -47.14
N PRO A 129 40.53 35.57 -46.42
CA PRO A 129 40.76 35.79 -44.98
C PRO A 129 42.11 36.55 -44.73
N PRO A 130 42.72 36.61 -43.50
CA PRO A 130 43.35 35.44 -42.87
C PRO A 130 43.34 35.36 -41.32
N SER A 131 43.66 34.15 -40.90
CA SER A 131 44.14 33.63 -39.61
C SER A 131 44.92 34.53 -38.64
N SER A 132 44.76 34.27 -37.34
CA SER A 132 45.90 34.19 -36.42
C SER A 132 45.67 33.15 -35.31
N THR A 133 46.49 32.11 -35.36
CA THR A 133 46.82 31.14 -34.32
C THR A 133 47.41 31.80 -33.07
N PHE A 134 47.08 31.30 -31.87
CA PHE A 134 48.07 31.14 -30.80
C PHE A 134 47.70 30.00 -29.85
N SER A 135 48.66 29.11 -29.66
CA SER A 135 48.73 28.01 -28.69
C SER A 135 49.80 28.34 -27.66
N HIS A 136 49.54 28.11 -26.37
CA HIS A 136 50.44 27.59 -25.31
C HIS A 136 49.79 27.82 -23.94
N ALA A 137 49.47 26.76 -23.19
CA ALA A 137 50.33 26.05 -22.23
C ALA A 137 50.62 26.89 -20.96
N GLY A 138 50.21 26.38 -19.81
CA GLY A 138 50.53 26.98 -18.52
C GLY A 138 49.73 26.39 -17.37
N ALA A 139 50.19 25.25 -16.84
CA ALA A 139 49.77 24.72 -15.56
C ALA A 139 50.18 25.70 -14.44
N ALA A 140 49.25 26.04 -13.56
CA ALA A 140 49.56 26.60 -12.25
C ALA A 140 48.49 26.13 -11.25
N ALA A 141 48.94 25.37 -10.26
CA ALA A 141 48.14 24.93 -9.12
C ALA A 141 47.64 26.15 -8.35
N ALA A 142 46.31 26.33 -8.30
CA ALA A 142 45.66 27.29 -7.42
C ALA A 142 45.09 26.54 -6.22
N SER A 143 45.58 26.93 -5.05
CA SER A 143 45.13 26.54 -3.72
C SER A 143 43.60 26.58 -3.60
N ALA A 144 43.02 25.50 -3.06
CA ALA A 144 41.61 25.42 -2.69
C ALA A 144 41.24 26.61 -1.78
N PRO A 145 40.17 27.37 -2.08
CA PRO A 145 39.64 28.34 -1.14
C PRO A 145 38.91 27.60 -0.02
N ALA A 146 39.17 28.02 1.22
CA ALA A 146 38.43 27.60 2.40
C ALA A 146 36.92 27.81 2.19
N ALA A 147 36.11 26.79 2.49
CA ALA A 147 34.65 26.90 2.51
C ALA A 147 34.22 27.81 3.68
N PRO A 148 33.46 28.88 3.41
CA PRO A 148 32.13 29.00 4.04
C PRO A 148 31.11 29.72 3.12
N PRO A 149 29.79 29.85 3.49
CA PRO A 149 29.08 29.36 4.67
C PRO A 149 27.90 28.43 4.31
N SER A 150 27.17 27.99 5.34
CA SER A 150 25.87 27.30 5.31
C SER A 150 25.12 27.39 3.98
N HIS A 151 24.83 26.25 3.35
CA HIS A 151 23.81 26.19 2.32
C HIS A 151 22.53 26.80 2.89
N ALA A 152 22.17 27.99 2.42
CA ALA A 152 20.86 28.56 2.67
C ALA A 152 19.84 27.51 2.25
N ALA A 153 18.83 27.31 3.09
CA ALA A 153 17.78 26.34 2.80
C ALA A 153 17.18 26.62 1.41
N PRO A 154 16.78 25.59 0.65
CA PRO A 154 16.11 25.80 -0.61
C PRO A 154 14.89 26.71 -0.37
N PRO A 155 14.61 27.66 -1.28
CA PRO A 155 13.43 28.49 -1.20
C PRO A 155 12.18 27.59 -1.07
N GLY A 156 11.46 27.68 0.04
CA GLY A 156 10.33 26.81 0.37
C GLY A 156 10.38 26.09 1.72
N SER A 157 11.56 25.83 2.31
CA SER A 157 11.63 25.14 3.60
C SER A 157 11.08 26.01 4.73
N ASN A 158 9.98 25.60 5.38
CA ASN A 158 9.41 26.31 6.52
C ASN A 158 9.97 25.79 7.84
N LEU A 159 11.29 25.88 8.01
CA LEU A 159 11.95 25.38 9.20
C LEU A 159 11.60 26.26 10.42
N PRO A 160 11.14 25.66 11.54
CA PRO A 160 10.89 26.43 12.75
C PRO A 160 12.16 27.08 13.30
N PRO A 161 12.04 28.14 14.12
CA PRO A 161 13.18 28.72 14.83
C PRO A 161 14.01 27.65 15.56
N GLY A 162 15.32 27.66 15.34
CA GLY A 162 16.25 26.70 15.94
C GLY A 162 16.62 25.52 15.05
N PHE A 163 16.03 25.39 13.86
CA PHE A 163 16.43 24.40 12.86
C PHE A 163 17.21 25.03 11.72
N THR A 164 18.18 24.29 11.19
CA THR A 164 18.95 24.64 9.99
C THR A 164 18.78 23.54 8.96
N TYR A 165 18.67 23.93 7.68
CA TYR A 165 18.51 22.98 6.59
C TYR A 165 19.67 21.99 6.53
N ASN A 166 19.34 20.71 6.39
CA ASN A 166 20.30 19.63 6.28
C ASN A 166 20.16 18.94 4.93
N PRO A 167 21.06 19.20 3.95
CA PRO A 167 21.00 18.58 2.62
C PRO A 167 20.96 17.05 2.64
N ALA A 168 21.51 16.40 3.68
CA ALA A 168 21.48 14.94 3.80
C ALA A 168 20.07 14.37 4.07
N LEU A 169 19.12 15.20 4.50
CA LEU A 169 17.72 14.81 4.70
C LEU A 169 16.84 15.07 3.48
N HIS A 170 17.41 15.72 2.45
CA HIS A 170 16.72 16.12 1.23
C HIS A 170 17.50 15.59 0.02
N PRO A 171 17.62 14.26 -0.14
CA PRO A 171 18.28 13.69 -1.30
C PRO A 171 17.59 14.18 -2.58
N PRO A 172 18.36 14.51 -3.65
CA PRO A 172 17.77 15.04 -4.87
C PRO A 172 16.67 14.14 -5.41
N ARG A 173 15.49 14.71 -5.68
CA ARG A 173 14.41 14.00 -6.35
C ARG A 173 14.85 13.64 -7.77
N ARG A 174 14.82 12.35 -8.07
CA ARG A 174 15.09 11.85 -9.42
C ARG A 174 13.77 11.77 -10.21
N HIS A 175 13.26 12.95 -10.59
CA HIS A 175 12.02 13.08 -11.37
C HIS A 175 12.12 12.49 -12.78
N ASP A 176 13.34 12.19 -13.23
CA ASP A 176 13.66 11.51 -14.48
C ASP A 176 13.42 9.99 -14.40
N LEU A 177 13.27 9.43 -13.20
CA LEU A 177 12.98 8.01 -13.06
C LEU A 177 11.52 7.71 -13.45
N PRO A 178 11.29 6.63 -14.22
CA PRO A 178 9.96 6.29 -14.70
C PRO A 178 9.08 5.73 -13.58
N VAL A 179 7.82 6.16 -13.58
CA VAL A 179 6.72 5.49 -12.86
C VAL A 179 6.07 4.50 -13.84
N PRO A 180 5.70 3.27 -13.44
CA PRO A 180 5.03 2.33 -14.33
C PRO A 180 3.76 2.93 -14.96
N GLU A 181 3.68 2.96 -16.30
CA GLU A 181 2.49 3.41 -17.04
C GLU A 181 1.33 2.39 -16.98
N GLY A 182 1.66 1.13 -16.69
CA GLY A 182 0.72 0.02 -16.57
C GLY A 182 1.34 -1.14 -15.80
N LEU A 183 0.52 -2.13 -15.48
CA LEU A 183 0.97 -3.36 -14.83
C LEU A 183 1.36 -4.43 -15.86
N PRO A 184 2.34 -5.28 -15.55
CA PRO A 184 2.67 -6.42 -16.39
C PRO A 184 1.55 -7.46 -16.38
N GLY A 185 1.48 -8.22 -17.46
CA GLY A 185 0.49 -9.28 -17.64
C GLY A 185 -0.72 -8.83 -18.45
N ASP A 186 -1.55 -9.81 -18.81
CA ASP A 186 -2.75 -9.56 -19.59
C ASP A 186 -3.92 -9.19 -18.67
N ARG A 187 -4.68 -8.17 -19.06
CA ARG A 187 -5.85 -7.73 -18.30
C ARG A 187 -6.96 -8.77 -18.41
N VAL A 188 -7.31 -9.39 -17.29
CA VAL A 188 -8.24 -10.54 -17.24
C VAL A 188 -9.61 -10.18 -17.80
N ALA A 189 -10.11 -8.96 -17.55
CA ALA A 189 -11.41 -8.52 -18.06
C ALA A 189 -11.49 -8.50 -19.60
N ASP A 190 -10.35 -8.36 -20.29
CA ASP A 190 -10.30 -8.31 -21.75
C ASP A 190 -10.20 -9.73 -22.35
N MET A 191 -9.73 -10.70 -21.58
CA MET A 191 -9.55 -12.10 -22.01
C MET A 191 -10.71 -13.00 -21.59
N ASP A 192 -11.16 -12.88 -20.34
CA ASP A 192 -12.13 -13.75 -19.70
C ASP A 192 -12.89 -12.99 -18.60
N VAL A 193 -14.06 -12.48 -18.99
CA VAL A 193 -14.94 -11.70 -18.11
C VAL A 193 -15.49 -12.54 -16.95
N GLU A 194 -15.75 -13.83 -17.16
CA GLU A 194 -16.26 -14.70 -16.09
C GLU A 194 -15.17 -14.91 -15.04
N LYS A 195 -13.95 -15.24 -15.47
CA LYS A 195 -12.78 -15.35 -14.60
C LYS A 195 -12.50 -14.06 -13.83
N TYR A 196 -12.63 -12.90 -14.47
CA TYR A 196 -12.51 -11.60 -13.80
C TYR A 196 -13.46 -11.48 -12.61
N TRP A 197 -14.74 -11.80 -12.78
CA TRP A 197 -15.72 -11.73 -11.69
C TRP A 197 -15.50 -12.83 -10.64
N THR A 198 -15.10 -14.03 -11.04
CA THR A 198 -14.73 -15.11 -10.12
C THR A 198 -13.56 -14.71 -9.23
N LEU A 199 -12.49 -14.15 -9.80
CA LEU A 199 -11.33 -13.69 -9.03
C LEU A 199 -11.69 -12.56 -8.06
N ARG A 200 -12.57 -11.64 -8.47
CA ARG A 200 -13.09 -10.59 -7.56
C ARG A 200 -13.90 -11.15 -6.41
N GLY A 201 -14.79 -12.12 -6.70
CA GLY A 201 -15.56 -12.83 -5.67
C GLY A 201 -14.63 -13.53 -4.68
N HIS A 202 -13.65 -14.27 -5.20
CA HIS A 202 -12.67 -15.02 -4.42
C HIS A 202 -11.82 -14.10 -3.52
N LEU A 203 -11.29 -13.00 -4.06
CA LEU A 203 -10.54 -12.03 -3.28
C LEU A 203 -11.39 -11.43 -2.14
N ASN A 204 -12.66 -11.14 -2.41
CA ASN A 204 -13.59 -10.65 -1.40
C ASN A 204 -13.90 -11.71 -0.32
N GLU A 205 -14.02 -12.99 -0.69
CA GLU A 205 -14.19 -14.08 0.28
C GLU A 205 -12.96 -14.26 1.17
N LEU A 206 -11.76 -14.19 0.61
CA LEU A 206 -10.51 -14.36 1.35
C LEU A 206 -10.26 -13.21 2.33
N CYS A 207 -10.48 -11.96 1.91
CA CYS A 207 -10.05 -10.80 2.67
C CYS A 207 -11.20 -10.02 3.32
N GLY A 208 -12.46 -10.21 2.89
CA GLY A 208 -13.58 -9.36 3.29
C GLY A 208 -13.45 -7.92 2.76
N ILE A 209 -12.65 -7.73 1.70
CA ILE A 209 -12.34 -6.42 1.13
C ILE A 209 -13.16 -6.26 -0.16
N SER A 210 -14.13 -5.36 -0.16
CA SER A 210 -14.85 -4.92 -1.38
C SER A 210 -13.97 -4.07 -2.32
N GLY A 211 -12.68 -4.40 -2.45
CA GLY A 211 -11.75 -3.75 -3.37
C GLY A 211 -11.02 -2.51 -2.84
N THR A 212 -10.86 -2.33 -1.53
CA THR A 212 -10.15 -1.20 -0.93
C THR A 212 -8.99 -1.63 -0.01
N THR A 213 -7.76 -1.59 -0.52
CA THR A 213 -6.56 -1.74 0.32
C THR A 213 -6.47 -0.63 1.38
N SER A 214 -5.67 -0.82 2.45
CA SER A 214 -5.50 0.17 3.52
C SER A 214 -4.92 1.48 3.00
N GLN A 215 -5.68 2.58 3.03
CA GLN A 215 -5.27 3.88 2.52
C GLN A 215 -4.67 4.75 3.64
N PRO A 216 -3.42 5.21 3.50
CA PRO A 216 -2.77 6.02 4.52
C PRO A 216 -3.33 7.44 4.61
N ILE A 217 -3.34 7.99 5.82
CA ILE A 217 -3.65 9.40 6.10
C ILE A 217 -2.38 10.26 6.08
N SER A 218 -2.51 11.55 5.80
CA SER A 218 -1.37 12.48 5.80
C SER A 218 -0.80 12.64 7.21
N PHE A 219 0.53 12.67 7.30
CA PHE A 219 1.27 12.95 8.52
C PHE A 219 1.24 14.45 8.85
N ASP A 220 1.06 14.77 10.12
CA ASP A 220 1.00 16.13 10.66
C ASP A 220 1.72 16.25 12.02
N LEU A 221 1.61 17.40 12.67
CA LEU A 221 2.20 17.61 14.00
C LEU A 221 1.66 16.66 15.08
N GLU A 222 0.38 16.27 15.04
CA GLU A 222 -0.21 15.34 16.01
C GLU A 222 0.34 13.92 15.82
N SER A 223 0.67 13.57 14.58
CA SER A 223 1.27 12.29 14.21
C SER A 223 2.59 12.03 14.94
N LEU A 224 3.38 13.07 15.23
CA LEU A 224 4.61 12.93 16.03
C LEU A 224 4.34 12.35 17.42
N LYS A 225 3.26 12.81 18.07
CA LYS A 225 2.85 12.32 19.38
C LYS A 225 2.38 10.86 19.29
N VAL A 226 1.69 10.48 18.23
CA VAL A 226 1.29 9.08 18.00
C VAL A 226 2.52 8.17 17.91
N LEU A 227 3.59 8.60 17.24
CA LEU A 227 4.85 7.84 17.19
C LEU A 227 5.53 7.73 18.56
N GLU A 228 5.37 8.73 19.44
CA GLU A 228 5.84 8.64 20.83
C GLU A 228 4.98 7.70 21.69
N GLU A 229 3.70 7.50 21.38
CA GLU A 229 2.77 6.71 22.20
C GLU A 229 2.69 5.23 21.76
N GLU A 230 2.92 4.96 20.48
CA GLU A 230 2.72 3.65 19.86
C GLU A 230 3.94 3.14 19.09
N ASP A 231 3.99 1.83 18.84
CA ASP A 231 5.07 1.22 18.07
C ASP A 231 4.73 1.29 16.58
N PHE A 232 5.60 1.97 15.84
CA PHE A 232 5.53 2.12 14.39
C PHE A 232 6.82 1.67 13.75
N TRP A 233 6.71 1.23 12.51
CA TRP A 233 7.83 1.07 11.58
C TRP A 233 7.81 2.20 10.56
N VAL A 234 8.93 2.42 9.90
CA VAL A 234 9.10 3.43 8.86
C VAL A 234 9.86 2.85 7.66
N CYS A 235 9.41 3.19 6.47
CA CYS A 235 10.14 2.93 5.23
C CYS A 235 10.01 4.12 4.28
N GLU A 236 10.82 4.10 3.22
CA GLU A 236 10.70 5.05 2.12
C GLU A 236 9.34 4.89 1.42
N LYS A 237 8.76 5.99 0.95
CA LYS A 237 7.55 5.98 0.12
C LYS A 237 7.92 5.94 -1.37
N SER A 238 7.82 4.76 -1.97
CA SER A 238 8.16 4.55 -3.37
C SER A 238 7.18 5.27 -4.29
N ASP A 239 7.68 5.77 -5.41
CA ASP A 239 6.88 6.32 -6.50
C ASP A 239 6.59 5.21 -7.52
N GLY A 240 5.48 4.50 -7.30
CA GLY A 240 5.09 3.32 -8.06
C GLY A 240 3.59 3.15 -8.18
N VAL A 241 3.17 1.95 -8.56
CA VAL A 241 1.76 1.54 -8.63
C VAL A 241 1.50 0.51 -7.54
N ARG A 242 0.72 0.90 -6.53
CA ARG A 242 0.27 -0.04 -5.48
C ARG A 242 -0.60 -1.14 -6.06
N VAL A 243 -0.30 -2.39 -5.68
CA VAL A 243 -0.99 -3.58 -6.12
C VAL A 243 -1.25 -4.54 -4.97
N LEU A 244 -2.40 -5.22 -5.02
CA LEU A 244 -2.52 -6.51 -4.35
C LEU A 244 -1.99 -7.61 -5.27
N VAL A 245 -1.45 -8.66 -4.66
CA VAL A 245 -1.03 -9.88 -5.37
C VAL A 245 -1.94 -11.00 -4.92
N LEU A 246 -2.67 -11.63 -5.85
CA LEU A 246 -3.47 -12.82 -5.58
C LEU A 246 -2.79 -14.03 -6.20
N ILE A 247 -2.48 -15.03 -5.38
CA ILE A 247 -1.86 -16.29 -5.79
C ILE A 247 -2.89 -17.41 -5.58
N VAL A 248 -3.19 -18.17 -6.62
CA VAL A 248 -4.19 -19.26 -6.58
C VAL A 248 -3.66 -20.50 -7.27
N ALA A 249 -3.92 -21.67 -6.70
CA ALA A 249 -3.70 -22.94 -7.38
C ALA A 249 -4.95 -23.32 -8.17
N THR A 250 -4.75 -23.73 -9.41
CA THR A 250 -5.78 -24.25 -10.33
C THR A 250 -5.47 -25.68 -10.71
N GLY A 251 -6.38 -26.34 -11.45
CA GLY A 251 -6.12 -27.65 -12.05
C GLY A 251 -4.94 -27.66 -13.04
N PHE A 252 -4.47 -26.50 -13.48
CA PHE A 252 -3.36 -26.33 -14.42
C PHE A 252 -2.06 -25.83 -13.76
N GLY A 253 -2.05 -25.66 -12.44
CA GLY A 253 -0.92 -25.12 -11.69
C GLY A 253 -1.24 -23.79 -11.01
N GLN A 254 -0.20 -23.13 -10.48
CA GLN A 254 -0.34 -21.85 -9.79
C GLN A 254 -0.49 -20.70 -10.80
N GLU A 255 -1.44 -19.82 -10.57
CA GLU A 255 -1.63 -18.56 -11.29
C GLU A 255 -1.42 -17.38 -10.35
N VAL A 256 -0.82 -16.30 -10.86
CA VAL A 256 -0.53 -15.08 -10.11
C VAL A 256 -1.21 -13.89 -10.78
N TYR A 257 -1.85 -13.05 -9.98
CA TYR A 257 -2.55 -11.86 -10.42
C TYR A 257 -2.07 -10.63 -9.68
N LEU A 258 -1.89 -9.52 -10.41
CA LEU A 258 -1.74 -8.19 -9.84
C LEU A 258 -3.07 -7.45 -9.94
N ILE A 259 -3.49 -6.81 -8.86
CA ILE A 259 -4.74 -6.05 -8.78
C ILE A 259 -4.42 -4.62 -8.40
N ASP A 260 -4.77 -3.68 -9.28
CA ASP A 260 -4.52 -2.25 -9.04
C ASP A 260 -5.60 -1.58 -8.18
N ARG A 261 -5.45 -0.27 -7.95
CA ARG A 261 -6.43 0.54 -7.19
C ARG A 261 -7.79 0.69 -7.87
N LYS A 262 -7.88 0.47 -9.18
CA LYS A 262 -9.14 0.49 -9.95
C LYS A 262 -9.84 -0.88 -9.90
N ASN A 263 -9.25 -1.87 -9.23
CA ASN A 263 -9.66 -3.27 -9.24
C ASN A 263 -9.58 -3.90 -10.63
N ASP A 264 -8.69 -3.40 -11.50
CA ASP A 264 -8.29 -4.11 -12.70
C ASP A 264 -7.32 -5.24 -12.32
N ILE A 265 -7.52 -6.42 -12.90
CA ILE A 265 -6.79 -7.65 -12.58
C ILE A 265 -5.93 -8.05 -13.78
N TYR A 266 -4.64 -8.29 -13.54
CA TYR A 266 -3.65 -8.62 -14.55
C TYR A 266 -3.01 -9.98 -14.27
N GLN A 267 -3.16 -10.94 -15.19
CA GLN A 267 -2.57 -12.27 -15.05
C GLN A 267 -1.09 -12.25 -15.43
N ASN A 268 -0.24 -12.70 -14.52
CA ASN A 268 1.21 -12.75 -14.70
C ASN A 268 1.68 -14.19 -14.87
N TYR A 269 2.38 -14.43 -15.98
CA TYR A 269 2.90 -15.73 -16.37
C TYR A 269 4.36 -15.91 -15.95
N TRP A 270 4.83 -17.15 -15.95
CA TRP A 270 6.22 -17.53 -15.66
C TRP A 270 6.72 -17.17 -14.25
N LEU A 271 5.79 -16.88 -13.35
CA LEU A 271 6.05 -16.54 -11.96
C LEU A 271 5.46 -17.62 -11.05
N THR A 272 6.22 -18.05 -10.05
CA THR A 272 5.78 -19.07 -9.09
C THR A 272 6.27 -18.74 -7.69
N PHE A 273 5.40 -18.98 -6.70
CA PHE A 273 5.62 -18.82 -5.28
C PHE A 273 5.59 -20.18 -4.60
N PRO A 274 6.76 -20.82 -4.40
CA PRO A 274 6.85 -22.12 -3.77
C PRO A 274 6.56 -22.00 -2.27
N HIS A 275 5.99 -23.07 -1.71
CA HIS A 275 5.69 -23.17 -0.29
C HIS A 275 6.98 -23.44 0.51
N GLN A 276 7.01 -23.05 1.79
CA GLN A 276 8.18 -23.25 2.64
C GLN A 276 8.50 -24.73 2.92
N ASP A 277 7.49 -25.61 2.80
CA ASP A 277 7.64 -27.05 3.11
C ASP A 277 8.37 -27.83 2.01
N GLY A 278 8.53 -27.26 0.81
CA GLY A 278 9.21 -27.93 -0.31
C GLY A 278 8.98 -27.21 -1.63
N GLU A 279 9.90 -27.39 -2.58
CA GLU A 279 9.83 -26.75 -3.92
C GLU A 279 8.81 -27.45 -4.83
N GLU A 280 8.36 -28.64 -4.45
CA GLU A 280 7.28 -29.40 -5.05
C GLU A 280 5.89 -28.87 -4.65
N TYR A 281 5.82 -28.05 -3.60
CA TYR A 281 4.59 -27.43 -3.11
C TYR A 281 4.57 -25.96 -3.48
N ASN A 282 3.39 -25.46 -3.85
CA ASN A 282 3.17 -24.07 -4.23
C ASN A 282 2.10 -23.48 -3.33
N HIS A 283 2.26 -22.19 -3.00
CA HIS A 283 1.20 -21.46 -2.30
C HIS A 283 -0.10 -21.46 -3.11
N SER A 284 -1.22 -21.39 -2.40
CA SER A 284 -2.54 -21.13 -2.97
C SER A 284 -3.27 -20.11 -2.10
N ASN A 285 -4.37 -19.54 -2.57
CA ASN A 285 -5.23 -18.63 -1.81
C ASN A 285 -4.46 -17.64 -0.92
N THR A 286 -3.44 -17.00 -1.48
CA THR A 286 -2.52 -16.12 -0.76
C THR A 286 -2.64 -14.72 -1.32
N VAL A 287 -2.69 -13.73 -0.43
CA VAL A 287 -2.90 -12.32 -0.78
C VAL A 287 -1.83 -11.45 -0.13
N LEU A 288 -1.06 -10.74 -0.96
CA LEU A 288 0.01 -9.83 -0.56
C LEU A 288 -0.38 -8.38 -0.89
N ASP A 289 0.17 -7.42 -0.14
CA ASP A 289 0.12 -5.99 -0.47
C ASP A 289 1.54 -5.50 -0.81
N GLY A 290 1.66 -4.75 -1.91
CA GLY A 290 2.93 -4.33 -2.45
C GLY A 290 2.85 -3.11 -3.36
N GLU A 291 4.02 -2.63 -3.77
CA GLU A 291 4.18 -1.56 -4.74
C GLU A 291 4.96 -2.09 -5.94
N PHE A 292 4.43 -1.89 -7.14
CA PHE A 292 5.14 -2.18 -8.38
C PHE A 292 5.93 -0.94 -8.81
N VAL A 293 7.24 -1.09 -9.02
CA VAL A 293 8.16 0.01 -9.36
C VAL A 293 9.04 -0.38 -10.55
N ILE A 294 9.58 0.62 -11.24
CA ILE A 294 10.64 0.44 -12.23
C ILE A 294 11.93 1.02 -11.67
N ASP A 295 12.88 0.14 -11.36
CA ASP A 295 14.24 0.57 -11.07
C ASP A 295 14.98 0.89 -12.36
N VAL A 296 15.89 1.86 -12.32
CA VAL A 296 16.80 2.15 -13.42
C VAL A 296 18.23 1.88 -12.96
N ASP A 297 18.88 0.92 -13.62
CA ASP A 297 20.29 0.66 -13.38
C ASP A 297 21.13 1.89 -13.77
N PRO A 298 21.91 2.47 -12.83
CA PRO A 298 22.55 3.76 -13.05
C PRO A 298 23.71 3.70 -14.05
N VAL A 299 24.19 2.51 -14.40
CA VAL A 299 25.33 2.32 -15.31
C VAL A 299 24.87 2.02 -16.73
N SER A 300 23.93 1.10 -16.88
CA SER A 300 23.41 0.63 -18.16
C SER A 300 22.15 1.35 -18.63
N GLY A 301 21.46 2.07 -17.73
CA GLY A 301 20.14 2.65 -18.00
C GLY A 301 19.04 1.61 -18.15
N LYS A 302 19.30 0.34 -17.83
CA LYS A 302 18.32 -0.74 -17.96
C LYS A 302 17.19 -0.56 -16.96
N HIS A 303 15.95 -0.65 -17.46
CA HIS A 303 14.76 -0.69 -16.62
C HIS A 303 14.60 -2.10 -16.01
N ILE A 304 14.39 -2.17 -14.70
CA ILE A 304 14.27 -3.40 -13.92
C ILE A 304 12.93 -3.35 -13.18
N PRO A 305 11.91 -4.06 -13.68
CA PRO A 305 10.62 -4.15 -13.00
C PRO A 305 10.76 -4.88 -11.67
N ARG A 306 10.22 -4.28 -10.59
CA ARG A 306 10.22 -4.88 -9.25
C ARG A 306 8.84 -4.80 -8.60
N LEU A 307 8.51 -5.85 -7.86
CA LEU A 307 7.41 -5.88 -6.92
C LEU A 307 7.98 -5.81 -5.49
N LEU A 308 7.79 -4.67 -4.84
CA LEU A 308 8.14 -4.44 -3.44
C LEU A 308 6.98 -4.87 -2.54
N VAL A 309 7.03 -6.06 -1.96
CA VAL A 309 5.99 -6.55 -1.04
C VAL A 309 6.26 -6.06 0.38
N PHE A 310 5.22 -5.58 1.06
CA PHE A 310 5.35 -4.98 2.40
C PHE A 310 4.30 -5.44 3.42
N ASP A 311 3.23 -6.13 3.01
CA ASP A 311 2.26 -6.73 3.93
C ASP A 311 1.68 -8.05 3.38
N LEU A 312 1.14 -8.89 4.28
CA LEU A 312 0.54 -10.19 3.99
C LEU A 312 -0.85 -10.23 4.62
N LEU A 313 -1.88 -10.38 3.78
CA LEU A 313 -3.27 -10.36 4.20
C LEU A 313 -3.78 -11.78 4.44
N VAL A 314 -3.44 -12.70 3.54
CA VAL A 314 -3.90 -14.10 3.57
C VAL A 314 -2.73 -15.00 3.16
N LEU A 315 -2.54 -16.11 3.88
CA LEU A 315 -1.53 -17.12 3.56
C LEU A 315 -2.21 -18.49 3.52
N ASP A 316 -2.22 -19.13 2.36
CA ASP A 316 -2.80 -20.48 2.16
C ASP A 316 -4.21 -20.62 2.73
N SER A 317 -5.08 -19.65 2.41
CA SER A 317 -6.46 -19.51 2.91
C SER A 317 -6.59 -19.07 4.38
N GLU A 318 -5.50 -18.97 5.15
CA GLU A 318 -5.53 -18.37 6.49
C GLU A 318 -5.54 -16.84 6.38
N ASN A 319 -6.67 -16.20 6.73
CA ASN A 319 -6.72 -14.75 6.85
C ASN A 319 -5.93 -14.30 8.10
N VAL A 320 -4.85 -13.54 7.87
CA VAL A 320 -3.93 -13.07 8.91
C VAL A 320 -4.03 -11.57 9.16
N MET A 321 -4.99 -10.87 8.54
CA MET A 321 -5.17 -9.41 8.66
C MET A 321 -5.38 -8.96 10.12
N HIS A 322 -5.97 -9.81 10.96
CA HIS A 322 -6.19 -9.53 12.38
C HIS A 322 -4.90 -9.56 13.23
N ARG A 323 -3.82 -10.15 12.71
CA ARG A 323 -2.54 -10.25 13.43
C ARG A 323 -1.77 -8.93 13.33
N PRO A 324 -0.87 -8.61 14.29
CA PRO A 324 0.04 -7.47 14.18
C PRO A 324 0.91 -7.49 12.92
N LEU A 325 1.30 -6.31 12.41
CA LEU A 325 2.18 -6.19 11.24
C LEU A 325 3.46 -7.00 11.40
N GLU A 326 4.07 -7.01 12.58
CA GLU A 326 5.29 -7.78 12.83
C GLU A 326 5.13 -9.27 12.46
N LYS A 327 3.99 -9.85 12.81
CA LYS A 327 3.69 -11.26 12.48
C LYS A 327 3.37 -11.45 11.00
N ARG A 328 2.63 -10.52 10.39
CA ARG A 328 2.30 -10.57 8.95
C ARG A 328 3.56 -10.43 8.09
N TYR A 329 4.39 -9.43 8.38
CA TYR A 329 5.68 -9.19 7.72
C TYR A 329 6.68 -10.33 7.94
N GLY A 330 6.77 -10.89 9.16
CA GLY A 330 7.63 -12.04 9.44
C GLY A 330 7.24 -13.28 8.64
N ARG A 331 5.94 -13.57 8.51
CA ARG A 331 5.42 -14.65 7.64
C ARG A 331 5.66 -14.35 6.17
N LEU A 332 5.44 -13.12 5.71
CA LEU A 332 5.71 -12.69 4.33
C LEU A 332 7.17 -12.98 3.94
N GLY A 333 8.12 -12.56 4.77
CA GLY A 333 9.54 -12.78 4.52
C GLY A 333 9.92 -14.26 4.56
N SER A 334 9.48 -14.98 5.61
CA SER A 334 9.92 -16.35 5.88
C SER A 334 9.27 -17.40 4.98
N TYR A 335 7.98 -17.23 4.67
CA TYR A 335 7.19 -18.24 3.99
C TYR A 335 6.96 -17.93 2.51
N VAL A 336 6.96 -16.65 2.10
CA VAL A 336 6.71 -16.30 0.69
C VAL A 336 8.00 -15.87 -0.02
N VAL A 337 8.66 -14.81 0.48
CA VAL A 337 9.79 -14.19 -0.24
C VAL A 337 11.03 -15.08 -0.22
N LYS A 338 11.40 -15.63 0.94
CA LYS A 338 12.60 -16.47 1.07
C LYS A 338 12.51 -17.76 0.23
N PRO A 339 11.39 -18.52 0.21
CA PRO A 339 11.25 -19.67 -0.68
C PRO A 339 11.30 -19.29 -2.17
N HIS A 340 10.63 -18.20 -2.57
CA HIS A 340 10.69 -17.70 -3.95
C HIS A 340 12.13 -17.36 -4.38
N GLN A 341 12.88 -16.64 -3.55
CA GLN A 341 14.28 -16.30 -3.83
C GLN A 341 15.18 -17.54 -3.91
N LYS A 342 14.96 -18.53 -3.02
CA LYS A 342 15.69 -19.80 -3.04
C LYS A 342 15.46 -20.57 -4.34
N GLN A 343 14.23 -20.64 -4.82
CA GLN A 343 13.91 -21.27 -6.10
C GLN A 343 14.55 -20.50 -7.27
N LEU A 344 14.43 -19.17 -7.29
CA LEU A 344 14.99 -18.32 -8.34
C LEU A 344 16.52 -18.44 -8.46
N ALA A 345 17.22 -18.62 -7.33
CA ALA A 345 18.67 -18.82 -7.29
C ALA A 345 19.11 -20.13 -7.96
N LYS A 346 18.25 -21.15 -8.01
CA LYS A 346 18.51 -22.44 -8.64
C LYS A 346 18.19 -22.49 -10.13
N LEU A 347 17.35 -21.56 -10.62
CA LEU A 347 16.98 -21.50 -12.03
C LEU A 347 18.18 -21.08 -12.90
N PRO A 348 18.31 -21.63 -14.13
CA PRO A 348 19.29 -21.17 -15.10
C PRO A 348 19.17 -19.66 -15.36
N PRO A 349 20.28 -18.95 -15.62
CA PRO A 349 20.28 -17.50 -15.84
C PRO A 349 19.29 -17.05 -16.93
N GLU A 350 19.12 -17.84 -17.98
CA GLU A 350 18.23 -17.54 -19.11
C GLU A 350 16.76 -17.57 -18.68
N VAL A 351 16.40 -18.51 -17.79
CA VAL A 351 15.04 -18.63 -17.25
C VAL A 351 14.78 -17.52 -16.21
N ARG A 352 15.79 -17.18 -15.40
CA ARG A 352 15.71 -16.05 -14.46
C ARG A 352 15.46 -14.73 -15.18
N GLN A 353 16.08 -14.52 -16.35
CA GLN A 353 15.87 -13.33 -17.17
C GLN A 353 14.48 -13.25 -17.81
N GLN A 354 13.74 -14.36 -17.89
CA GLN A 354 12.37 -14.40 -18.40
C GLN A 354 11.31 -14.11 -17.32
N GLN A 355 11.71 -13.95 -16.05
CA GLN A 355 10.78 -13.55 -15.00
C GLN A 355 10.17 -12.18 -15.32
N PRO A 356 8.86 -11.98 -15.10
CA PRO A 356 8.20 -10.71 -15.44
C PRO A 356 8.71 -9.53 -14.60
N PHE A 357 9.14 -9.79 -13.37
CA PHE A 357 9.70 -8.81 -12.43
C PHE A 357 10.41 -9.51 -11.26
N GLU A 358 11.23 -8.76 -10.52
CA GLU A 358 11.86 -9.25 -9.29
C GLU A 358 10.94 -9.01 -8.07
N VAL A 359 10.80 -10.02 -7.20
CA VAL A 359 10.04 -9.90 -5.94
C VAL A 359 10.97 -9.58 -4.78
N ILE A 360 10.76 -8.44 -4.12
CA ILE A 360 11.62 -7.93 -3.05
C ILE A 360 10.77 -7.66 -1.81
N LEU A 361 11.21 -8.17 -0.65
CA LEU A 361 10.66 -7.77 0.64
C LEU A 361 11.11 -6.34 0.95
N LYS A 362 10.16 -5.41 1.06
CA LYS A 362 10.46 -4.01 1.30
C LYS A 362 11.00 -3.80 2.71
N LYS A 363 12.23 -3.30 2.82
CA LYS A 363 12.91 -3.09 4.10
C LYS A 363 12.14 -2.08 4.97
N GLN A 364 11.92 -2.46 6.22
CA GLN A 364 11.31 -1.64 7.27
C GLN A 364 12.36 -1.31 8.33
N GLU A 365 12.30 -0.10 8.88
CA GLU A 365 13.05 0.32 10.07
C GLU A 365 12.08 0.57 11.23
N LEU A 366 12.57 0.60 12.47
CA LEU A 366 11.77 1.12 13.58
C LEU A 366 11.50 2.61 13.39
N SER A 367 10.38 3.14 13.89
CA SER A 367 9.99 4.54 13.66
C SER A 367 10.99 5.59 14.16
N TYR A 368 11.92 5.24 15.06
CA TYR A 368 13.03 6.13 15.44
C TYR A 368 14.28 5.99 14.56
N GLY A 369 14.26 5.12 13.56
CA GLY A 369 15.29 4.93 12.53
C GLY A 369 15.12 5.85 11.31
N ILE A 370 14.33 6.92 11.42
CA ILE A 370 14.03 7.87 10.32
C ILE A 370 15.31 8.37 9.64
N GLU A 371 16.33 8.73 10.43
CA GLU A 371 17.59 9.25 9.92
C GLU A 371 18.34 8.24 9.05
N ALA A 372 18.31 6.96 9.42
CA ALA A 372 18.90 5.89 8.60
C ALA A 372 18.15 5.73 7.27
N VAL A 373 16.82 5.90 7.27
CA VAL A 373 16.05 5.87 6.01
C VAL A 373 16.51 6.99 5.07
N PHE A 374 16.63 8.23 5.55
CA PHE A 374 17.09 9.35 4.72
C PHE A 374 18.55 9.24 4.27
N ARG A 375 19.46 8.81 5.16
CA ARG A 375 20.90 8.82 4.87
C ARG A 375 21.38 7.56 4.18
N ASP A 376 20.81 6.42 4.51
CA ASP A 376 21.34 5.12 4.10
C ASP A 376 20.47 4.41 3.07
N HIS A 377 19.15 4.65 3.05
CA HIS A 377 18.21 3.94 2.18
C HIS A 377 17.88 4.74 0.93
N VAL A 378 17.29 5.94 1.10
CA VAL A 378 16.81 6.76 -0.02
C VAL A 378 17.89 7.04 -1.08
N PRO A 379 19.15 7.36 -0.72
CA PRO A 379 20.19 7.61 -1.72
C PRO A 379 20.55 6.38 -2.57
N LYS A 380 20.30 5.16 -2.06
CA LYS A 380 20.58 3.89 -2.75
C LYS A 380 19.41 3.39 -3.59
N LEU A 381 18.26 4.04 -3.55
CA LEU A 381 17.11 3.66 -4.36
C LEU A 381 17.41 3.87 -5.84
N LEU A 382 16.87 2.98 -6.67
CA LEU A 382 16.95 3.04 -8.13
C LEU A 382 15.60 3.40 -8.78
N HIS A 383 14.57 3.60 -7.96
CA HIS A 383 13.25 4.14 -8.30
C HIS A 383 13.02 5.48 -7.59
N GLY A 384 11.96 6.20 -7.99
CA GLY A 384 11.56 7.45 -7.36
C GLY A 384 11.09 7.27 -5.90
N ASN A 385 11.33 8.26 -5.06
CA ASN A 385 10.84 8.35 -3.69
C ASN A 385 10.24 9.74 -3.48
N ASP A 386 9.07 9.82 -2.83
CA ASP A 386 8.37 11.09 -2.60
C ASP A 386 8.05 11.36 -1.13
N GLY A 387 8.66 10.60 -0.20
CA GLY A 387 8.45 10.74 1.24
C GLY A 387 8.70 9.46 2.04
N LEU A 388 7.97 9.30 3.14
CA LEU A 388 8.04 8.15 4.05
C LEU A 388 6.65 7.57 4.33
N ILE A 389 6.60 6.28 4.64
CA ILE A 389 5.41 5.60 5.18
C ILE A 389 5.72 5.12 6.58
N PHE A 390 4.87 5.49 7.54
CA PHE A 390 4.86 4.94 8.88
C PHE A 390 3.69 3.98 9.03
N THR A 391 3.95 2.75 9.45
CA THR A 391 2.91 1.73 9.64
C THR A 391 2.99 1.22 11.07
N SER A 392 1.85 1.16 11.78
CA SER A 392 1.82 0.62 13.14
C SER A 392 2.30 -0.84 13.14
N ALA A 393 3.22 -1.17 14.05
CA ALA A 393 3.74 -2.52 14.21
C ALA A 393 2.68 -3.48 14.82
N GLU A 394 1.69 -2.92 15.53
CA GLU A 394 0.75 -3.67 16.37
C GLU A 394 -0.66 -3.73 15.79
N ALA A 395 -1.05 -2.77 14.96
CA ALA A 395 -2.41 -2.68 14.44
C ALA A 395 -2.74 -3.83 13.47
N PRO A 396 -4.00 -4.32 13.49
CA PRO A 396 -4.51 -5.18 12.43
C PRO A 396 -4.56 -4.40 11.11
N TYR A 397 -4.48 -5.12 10.00
CA TYR A 397 -4.66 -4.53 8.68
C TYR A 397 -6.13 -4.10 8.51
N THR A 398 -6.37 -2.82 8.18
CA THR A 398 -7.72 -2.26 8.07
C THR A 398 -8.01 -1.81 6.63
N PRO A 399 -8.95 -2.45 5.91
CA PRO A 399 -9.37 -2.01 4.58
C PRO A 399 -9.92 -0.58 4.55
N GLY A 400 -9.67 0.15 3.46
CA GLY A 400 -10.06 1.57 3.35
C GLY A 400 -9.16 2.50 4.17
N THR A 401 -9.65 3.68 4.56
CA THR A 401 -8.82 4.68 5.27
C THR A 401 -8.33 4.14 6.62
N ASP A 402 -7.00 4.05 6.77
CA ASP A 402 -6.35 3.53 7.97
C ASP A 402 -5.57 4.65 8.68
N ARG A 403 -5.97 4.95 9.92
CA ARG A 403 -5.31 5.95 10.77
C ARG A 403 -4.00 5.44 11.39
N LYS A 404 -3.71 4.15 11.26
CA LYS A 404 -2.48 3.48 11.71
C LYS A 404 -1.44 3.36 10.59
N ILE A 405 -1.70 3.97 9.44
CA ILE A 405 -0.74 4.13 8.35
C ILE A 405 -0.66 5.62 7.99
N LEU A 406 0.51 6.21 8.18
CA LEU A 406 0.76 7.64 7.98
C LEU A 406 1.69 7.82 6.79
N LYS A 407 1.28 8.65 5.83
CA LYS A 407 2.15 9.08 4.72
C LYS A 407 2.73 10.46 5.05
N TRP A 408 4.05 10.51 5.16
CA TRP A 408 4.76 11.76 5.32
C TRP A 408 5.36 12.18 3.98
N LYS A 409 5.24 13.47 3.66
CA LYS A 409 5.94 14.13 2.56
C LYS A 409 6.50 15.46 3.10
N PRO A 410 7.65 15.93 2.62
CA PRO A 410 8.13 17.26 2.97
C PRO A 410 7.07 18.31 2.61
N PRO A 411 6.62 19.14 3.57
CA PRO A 411 5.62 20.18 3.31
C PRO A 411 6.06 21.15 2.21
N SER A 412 7.35 21.50 2.23
CA SER A 412 8.04 22.30 1.22
C SER A 412 8.07 21.70 -0.19
N GLU A 413 7.70 20.43 -0.37
CA GLU A 413 7.64 19.75 -1.67
C GLU A 413 6.21 19.37 -2.09
N ASN A 414 5.21 19.74 -1.30
CA ASN A 414 3.82 19.55 -1.67
C ASN A 414 3.42 20.57 -2.74
N SER A 415 3.22 20.08 -3.96
CA SER A 415 2.77 20.89 -5.08
C SER A 415 1.25 20.87 -5.24
N ILE A 416 0.71 21.89 -5.89
CA ILE A 416 -0.70 22.00 -6.28
C ILE A 416 -0.75 22.38 -7.76
N ASP A 417 -1.66 21.74 -8.51
CA ASP A 417 -1.94 22.15 -9.88
C ASP A 417 -3.06 23.17 -9.89
N PHE A 418 -2.84 24.34 -10.50
CA PHE A 418 -3.87 25.35 -10.74
C PHE A 418 -3.97 25.67 -12.23
N LEU A 419 -5.12 26.15 -12.68
CA LEU A 419 -5.21 26.79 -13.99
C LEU A 419 -4.63 28.20 -13.88
N LEU A 420 -3.65 28.54 -14.72
CA LEU A 420 -3.04 29.85 -14.80
C LEU A 420 -3.91 30.79 -15.63
N GLN A 421 -4.22 31.96 -15.08
CA GLN A 421 -4.84 33.07 -15.80
C GLN A 421 -3.94 34.31 -15.73
N LEU A 422 -3.61 34.88 -16.89
CA LEU A 422 -2.81 36.10 -17.01
C LEU A 422 -3.71 37.33 -17.04
N LYS A 423 -3.59 38.20 -16.04
CA LYS A 423 -4.32 39.46 -15.97
C LYS A 423 -3.39 40.64 -16.23
N PHE A 424 -3.41 41.11 -17.48
CA PHE A 424 -2.59 42.24 -17.92
C PHE A 424 -3.12 43.58 -17.39
N PRO A 425 -2.23 44.52 -17.02
CA PRO A 425 -2.63 45.87 -16.66
C PRO A 425 -3.22 46.61 -17.88
N PRO A 426 -4.04 47.65 -17.68
CA PRO A 426 -4.56 48.46 -18.78
C PRO A 426 -3.44 49.29 -19.43
N ARG A 427 -3.55 49.53 -20.74
CA ARG A 427 -2.62 50.41 -21.46
C ARG A 427 -2.76 51.86 -20.99
N ALA A 428 -1.63 52.58 -20.98
CA ALA A 428 -1.61 53.99 -20.60
C ALA A 428 -2.34 54.91 -21.60
N ASP A 429 -2.31 54.58 -22.90
CA ASP A 429 -2.95 55.32 -23.97
C ASP A 429 -4.43 54.94 -24.17
N GLN A 430 -4.81 53.70 -23.84
CA GLN A 430 -6.17 53.20 -23.97
C GLN A 430 -6.55 52.30 -22.79
N PRO A 431 -7.05 52.87 -21.67
CA PRO A 431 -7.29 52.13 -20.43
C PRO A 431 -8.33 51.00 -20.49
N SER A 432 -9.12 50.90 -21.57
CA SER A 432 -10.06 49.80 -21.80
C SER A 432 -9.42 48.56 -22.39
N GLU A 433 -8.17 48.65 -22.86
CA GLU A 433 -7.44 47.56 -23.50
C GLU A 433 -6.27 47.09 -22.63
N PRO A 434 -5.99 45.79 -22.57
CA PRO A 434 -4.85 45.25 -21.85
C PRO A 434 -3.52 45.58 -22.54
N ASP A 435 -2.49 45.85 -21.75
CA ASP A 435 -1.11 45.97 -22.21
C ASP A 435 -0.42 44.60 -22.16
N PHE A 436 -0.42 43.91 -23.30
CA PHE A 436 0.20 42.58 -23.44
C PHE A 436 1.74 42.60 -23.37
N PHE A 437 2.39 43.77 -23.38
CA PHE A 437 3.85 43.88 -23.23
C PHE A 437 4.28 44.10 -21.77
N ALA A 438 3.37 44.64 -20.95
CA ALA A 438 3.55 44.77 -19.52
C ALA A 438 3.44 43.42 -18.81
N LYS A 439 4.08 43.32 -17.63
CA LYS A 439 4.02 42.12 -16.79
C LYS A 439 2.61 41.94 -16.19
N PRO A 440 1.93 40.80 -16.46
CA PRO A 440 0.61 40.56 -15.91
C PRO A 440 0.68 40.15 -14.43
N MET A 441 -0.48 40.15 -13.77
CA MET A 441 -0.67 39.32 -12.58
C MET A 441 -0.90 37.87 -13.02
N PHE A 442 -0.16 36.95 -12.41
CA PHE A 442 -0.25 35.51 -12.69
C PHE A 442 -1.24 34.87 -11.70
N MET A 443 -2.52 34.84 -12.05
CA MET A 443 -3.60 34.36 -11.18
C MET A 443 -3.68 32.83 -11.21
N LEU A 444 -3.76 32.23 -10.02
CA LEU A 444 -3.97 30.80 -9.83
C LEU A 444 -5.47 30.54 -9.63
N MET A 445 -6.04 29.75 -10.53
CA MET A 445 -7.47 29.44 -10.56
C MET A 445 -7.70 28.00 -10.11
N MET A 446 -8.55 27.83 -9.09
CA MET A 446 -8.90 26.55 -8.46
C MET A 446 -10.20 25.98 -9.02
N ASN A 447 -10.15 24.70 -9.40
CA ASN A 447 -11.28 23.99 -9.97
C ASN A 447 -12.39 23.73 -8.92
N HIS A 448 -13.61 24.18 -9.22
CA HIS A 448 -14.82 23.94 -8.42
C HIS A 448 -15.82 22.99 -9.11
N GLY A 449 -15.40 22.26 -10.13
CA GLY A 449 -16.21 21.32 -10.90
C GLY A 449 -17.22 22.07 -11.77
N HIS A 450 -18.51 21.76 -11.61
CA HIS A 450 -19.56 22.40 -12.42
C HIS A 450 -19.68 23.92 -12.22
N GLU A 451 -19.14 24.47 -11.13
CA GLU A 451 -19.08 25.92 -10.86
C GLU A 451 -17.97 26.63 -11.67
N GLY A 452 -17.11 25.87 -12.36
CA GLY A 452 -15.96 26.38 -13.10
C GLY A 452 -14.74 26.63 -12.23
N ASN A 453 -13.84 27.50 -12.69
CA ASN A 453 -12.62 27.84 -11.98
C ASN A 453 -12.79 29.15 -11.19
N HIS A 454 -12.42 29.14 -9.91
CA HIS A 454 -12.46 30.32 -9.05
C HIS A 454 -11.05 30.80 -8.72
N TYR A 455 -10.87 32.11 -8.62
CA TYR A 455 -9.61 32.68 -8.14
C TYR A 455 -9.26 32.11 -6.76
N TYR A 456 -8.01 31.67 -6.62
CA TYR A 456 -7.45 31.21 -5.37
C TYR A 456 -6.41 32.20 -4.84
N ASP A 457 -5.35 32.43 -5.61
CA ASP A 457 -4.21 33.27 -5.22
C ASP A 457 -3.42 33.75 -6.45
N VAL A 458 -2.28 34.39 -6.26
CA VAL A 458 -1.32 34.74 -7.31
C VAL A 458 0.01 34.02 -7.12
N MET A 459 0.65 33.65 -8.24
CA MET A 459 2.05 33.21 -8.21
C MET A 459 3.00 34.34 -8.55
N ASP A 460 4.22 34.24 -8.05
CA ASP A 460 5.30 35.17 -8.39
C ASP A 460 6.14 34.60 -9.52
N VAL A 461 6.44 35.47 -10.48
CA VAL A 461 7.32 35.20 -11.61
C VAL A 461 8.28 36.37 -11.65
N ASP A 462 9.59 36.15 -11.71
CA ASP A 462 10.56 37.24 -11.81
C ASP A 462 10.54 37.92 -13.20
N ASP A 463 11.18 39.07 -13.30
CA ASP A 463 11.16 39.88 -14.53
C ASP A 463 11.87 39.16 -15.68
N ASP A 464 12.99 38.50 -15.41
CA ASP A 464 13.77 37.78 -16.42
C ASP A 464 12.96 36.61 -17.01
N THR A 465 12.34 35.79 -16.17
CA THR A 465 11.45 34.71 -16.59
C THR A 465 10.28 35.22 -17.43
N TRP A 466 9.70 36.37 -17.06
CA TRP A 466 8.62 36.97 -17.84
C TRP A 466 9.09 37.46 -19.22
N GLU A 467 10.27 38.08 -19.32
CA GLU A 467 10.84 38.47 -20.62
C GLU A 467 11.12 37.24 -21.50
N GLU A 468 11.61 36.14 -20.92
CA GLU A 468 11.81 34.88 -21.64
C GLU A 468 10.48 34.31 -22.17
N TRP A 469 9.44 34.28 -21.33
CA TRP A 469 8.11 33.83 -21.72
C TRP A 469 7.53 34.70 -22.83
N LYS A 470 7.59 36.03 -22.71
CA LYS A 470 7.17 36.92 -23.80
C LYS A 470 7.91 36.64 -25.10
N ALA A 471 9.22 36.43 -25.03
CA ALA A 471 10.07 36.20 -26.20
C ALA A 471 9.80 34.86 -26.89
N SER A 472 9.32 33.84 -26.16
CA SER A 472 9.02 32.51 -26.72
C SER A 472 7.84 32.54 -27.70
N GLY A 473 6.89 33.48 -27.51
CA GLY A 473 5.64 33.55 -28.27
C GLY A 473 4.66 32.40 -27.98
N GLU A 474 4.93 31.61 -26.94
CA GLU A 474 4.06 30.52 -26.50
C GLU A 474 2.83 31.08 -25.75
N GLN A 475 1.69 30.39 -25.88
CA GLN A 475 0.50 30.70 -25.09
C GLN A 475 0.67 30.13 -23.68
N TYR A 476 0.71 31.00 -22.68
CA TYR A 476 0.79 30.60 -21.25
C TYR A 476 -0.52 30.72 -20.50
N ASP A 477 -1.41 31.61 -20.96
CA ASP A 477 -2.75 31.78 -20.40
C ASP A 477 -3.62 30.54 -20.64
N ASP A 478 -4.49 30.23 -19.68
CA ASP A 478 -5.36 29.04 -19.65
C ASP A 478 -4.62 27.69 -19.67
N ARG A 479 -3.39 27.63 -19.13
CA ARG A 479 -2.65 26.37 -18.94
C ARG A 479 -2.59 25.95 -17.49
N VAL A 480 -2.50 24.64 -17.25
CA VAL A 480 -2.30 24.12 -15.89
C VAL A 480 -0.84 24.27 -15.50
N VAL A 481 -0.60 24.87 -14.34
CA VAL A 481 0.72 25.03 -13.72
C VAL A 481 0.78 24.25 -12.41
N GLU A 482 1.87 23.51 -12.23
CA GLU A 482 2.22 22.92 -10.94
C GLU A 482 3.05 23.93 -10.15
N VAL A 483 2.58 24.30 -8.96
CA VAL A 483 3.21 25.29 -8.08
C VAL A 483 3.51 24.71 -6.71
N VAL A 484 4.51 25.29 -6.03
CA VAL A 484 4.88 24.98 -4.64
C VAL A 484 4.91 26.26 -3.81
N TRP A 485 4.66 26.16 -2.51
CA TRP A 485 4.73 27.31 -1.61
C TRP A 485 6.17 27.65 -1.24
N ASP A 486 6.63 28.85 -1.59
CA ASP A 486 7.90 29.41 -1.12
C ASP A 486 7.67 30.14 0.21
N ALA A 487 7.95 29.46 1.32
CA ALA A 487 7.78 30.03 2.66
C ALA A 487 8.66 31.26 2.91
N ALA A 488 9.85 31.34 2.31
CA ALA A 488 10.78 32.45 2.52
C ALA A 488 10.29 33.73 1.84
N ARG A 489 9.70 33.60 0.65
CA ARG A 489 9.11 34.71 -0.12
C ARG A 489 7.63 34.94 0.18
N SER A 490 6.99 34.01 0.89
CA SER A 490 5.53 34.00 1.11
C SER A 490 4.74 34.10 -0.20
N THR A 491 5.13 33.30 -1.19
CA THR A 491 4.49 33.29 -2.52
C THR A 491 4.48 31.90 -3.14
N TRP A 492 3.64 31.70 -4.15
CA TRP A 492 3.68 30.49 -4.97
C TRP A 492 4.77 30.60 -6.03
N LYS A 493 5.60 29.56 -6.11
CA LYS A 493 6.62 29.39 -7.13
C LYS A 493 6.19 28.31 -8.11
N MET A 494 6.33 28.60 -9.39
CA MET A 494 6.08 27.62 -10.44
C MET A 494 7.17 26.54 -10.47
N LEU A 495 6.74 25.28 -10.60
CA LEU A 495 7.61 24.13 -10.90
C LEU A 495 7.64 23.85 -12.40
N ARG A 496 6.46 23.65 -13.01
CA ARG A 496 6.33 23.31 -14.44
C ARG A 496 4.91 23.50 -14.96
N PHE A 497 4.77 23.52 -16.28
CA PHE A 497 3.46 23.33 -16.91
C PHE A 497 3.05 21.84 -16.86
N ARG A 498 1.74 21.62 -16.75
CA ARG A 498 1.09 20.31 -16.74
C ARG A 498 0.24 20.15 -17.98
N ASP A 499 0.90 20.04 -19.12
CA ASP A 499 0.22 19.87 -20.42
C ASP A 499 -0.52 18.52 -20.53
N ASP A 500 -0.27 17.61 -19.59
CA ASP A 500 -1.05 16.38 -19.38
C ASP A 500 -2.45 16.62 -18.78
N LYS A 501 -2.75 17.86 -18.34
CA LYS A 501 -3.98 18.21 -17.63
C LYS A 501 -4.72 19.37 -18.29
N PHE A 502 -6.04 19.22 -18.37
CA PHE A 502 -6.96 20.29 -18.80
C PHE A 502 -7.46 21.15 -17.64
N GLU A 503 -7.45 20.61 -16.42
CA GLU A 503 -7.96 21.30 -15.23
C GLU A 503 -6.96 21.21 -14.07
N GLY A 504 -6.93 22.26 -13.25
CA GLY A 504 -6.23 22.22 -11.96
C GLY A 504 -6.88 21.27 -10.96
N ASN A 505 -6.27 21.12 -9.80
CA ASN A 505 -6.79 20.29 -8.73
C ASN A 505 -8.14 20.80 -8.21
N TYR A 506 -9.05 19.87 -7.91
CA TYR A 506 -10.36 20.18 -7.35
C TYR A 506 -10.25 20.75 -5.93
N LYS A 507 -11.17 21.66 -5.55
CA LYS A 507 -11.13 22.42 -4.29
C LYS A 507 -10.85 21.60 -3.02
N THR A 508 -11.39 20.39 -2.90
CA THR A 508 -11.15 19.55 -1.71
C THR A 508 -9.72 19.00 -1.66
N VAL A 509 -9.13 18.71 -2.82
CA VAL A 509 -7.72 18.29 -2.95
C VAL A 509 -6.82 19.46 -2.56
N VAL A 510 -7.06 20.65 -3.13
CA VAL A 510 -6.32 21.88 -2.77
C VAL A 510 -6.38 22.11 -1.27
N GLN A 511 -7.57 22.12 -0.66
CA GLN A 511 -7.72 22.29 0.79
C GLN A 511 -6.95 21.25 1.61
N SER A 512 -6.90 19.99 1.15
CA SER A 512 -6.15 18.93 1.82
C SER A 512 -4.63 19.15 1.74
N ILE A 513 -4.14 19.60 0.58
CA ILE A 513 -2.71 19.88 0.38
C ILE A 513 -2.30 21.11 1.19
N ILE A 514 -3.10 22.17 1.19
CA ILE A 514 -2.85 23.38 1.99
C ILE A 514 -2.76 23.07 3.47
N LYS A 515 -3.66 22.22 4.01
CA LYS A 515 -3.53 21.74 5.40
C LYS A 515 -2.22 21.02 5.65
N SER A 516 -1.75 20.22 4.68
CA SER A 516 -0.49 19.49 4.77
C SER A 516 0.73 20.44 4.68
N ILE A 517 0.62 21.55 3.96
CA ILE A 517 1.65 22.61 3.92
C ILE A 517 1.67 23.38 5.25
N GLN A 518 0.51 23.71 5.81
CA GLN A 518 0.39 24.53 7.03
C GLN A 518 0.72 23.76 8.32
N HIS A 519 0.35 22.48 8.40
CA HIS A 519 0.48 21.66 9.61
C HIS A 519 1.45 20.49 9.45
N GLY A 520 2.14 20.44 8.31
CA GLY A 520 3.13 19.43 8.04
C GLY A 520 4.40 19.62 8.86
N VAL A 521 5.24 18.60 8.83
CA VAL A 521 6.48 18.52 9.60
C VAL A 521 7.63 18.39 8.60
N GLU A 522 8.62 19.29 8.63
CA GLU A 522 9.80 19.18 7.76
C GLU A 522 10.72 18.04 8.22
N ALA A 523 11.59 17.57 7.33
CA ALA A 523 12.46 16.41 7.59
C ALA A 523 13.34 16.60 8.83
N GLU A 524 13.86 17.82 9.03
CA GLU A 524 14.68 18.21 10.17
C GLU A 524 13.93 18.08 11.50
N GLN A 525 12.66 18.52 11.54
CA GLN A 525 11.82 18.40 12.72
C GLN A 525 11.53 16.94 13.02
N LEU A 526 11.25 16.15 11.99
CA LEU A 526 10.95 14.73 12.09
C LEU A 526 12.15 13.94 12.65
N VAL A 527 13.36 14.17 12.11
CA VAL A 527 14.60 13.55 12.59
C VAL A 527 14.95 13.99 14.01
N ALA A 528 14.82 15.27 14.35
CA ALA A 528 15.06 15.74 15.71
C ALA A 528 14.08 15.14 16.74
N HIS A 529 12.92 14.67 16.30
CA HIS A 529 11.94 13.99 17.13
C HIS A 529 12.30 12.51 17.41
N ALA A 530 13.15 11.89 16.59
CA ALA A 530 13.49 10.47 16.66
C ALA A 530 14.02 10.03 18.04
N GLY A 531 14.79 10.90 18.72
CA GLY A 531 15.30 10.63 20.06
C GLY A 531 14.20 10.45 21.12
N ARG A 532 13.11 11.24 21.04
CA ARG A 532 11.96 11.10 21.93
C ARG A 532 11.19 9.82 21.65
N ILE A 533 10.96 9.51 20.37
CA ILE A 533 10.33 8.26 19.92
C ILE A 533 11.12 7.06 20.44
N ARG A 534 12.45 7.05 20.29
CA ARG A 534 13.31 5.96 20.78
C ARG A 534 13.20 5.78 22.28
N LYS A 535 13.25 6.88 23.05
CA LYS A 535 13.13 6.84 24.51
C LYS A 535 11.77 6.27 24.94
N ALA A 536 10.69 6.72 24.33
CA ALA A 536 9.34 6.26 24.64
C ALA A 536 9.13 4.78 24.25
N TRP A 537 9.62 4.37 23.08
CA TRP A 537 9.62 2.98 22.63
C TRP A 537 10.37 2.07 23.62
N LYS A 538 11.59 2.43 24.02
CA LYS A 538 12.38 1.65 24.99
C LYS A 538 11.68 1.55 26.34
N ALA A 539 11.02 2.62 26.80
CA ALA A 539 10.24 2.59 28.02
C ALA A 539 9.04 1.63 27.93
N ARG A 540 8.30 1.62 26.81
CA ARG A 540 7.22 0.65 26.58
C ARG A 540 7.72 -0.78 26.56
N GLN A 541 8.83 -1.05 25.89
CA GLN A 541 9.40 -2.40 25.80
C GLN A 541 9.85 -2.92 27.18
N ALA A 542 10.49 -2.06 28.00
CA ALA A 542 10.83 -2.41 29.37
C ALA A 542 9.58 -2.68 30.23
N ALA A 543 8.53 -1.87 30.09
CA ALA A 543 7.28 -2.07 30.82
C ALA A 543 6.58 -3.39 30.44
N ARG A 544 6.56 -3.74 29.14
CA ARG A 544 6.03 -5.01 28.64
C ARG A 544 6.82 -6.20 29.16
N ALA A 545 8.15 -6.13 29.13
CA ALA A 545 9.02 -7.19 29.65
C ALA A 545 8.79 -7.43 31.14
N GLU A 546 8.66 -6.36 31.93
CA GLU A 546 8.33 -6.44 33.35
C GLU A 546 6.93 -7.03 33.60
N GLN A 547 5.94 -6.68 32.78
CA GLN A 547 4.61 -7.26 32.85
C GLN A 547 4.64 -8.78 32.57
N VAL A 548 5.29 -9.20 31.49
CA VAL A 548 5.44 -10.63 31.14
C VAL A 548 6.11 -11.40 32.27
N LYS A 549 7.16 -10.81 32.88
CA LYS A 549 7.83 -11.40 34.03
C LYS A 549 6.88 -11.59 35.22
N ARG A 550 6.10 -10.56 35.58
CA ARG A 550 5.13 -10.65 36.68
C ARG A 550 4.04 -11.67 36.40
N GLU A 551 3.55 -11.76 35.18
CA GLU A 551 2.55 -12.74 34.76
C GLU A 551 3.11 -14.18 34.87
N ALA A 552 4.36 -14.39 34.45
CA ALA A 552 5.05 -15.67 34.59
C ALA A 552 5.27 -16.06 36.07
N GLU A 553 5.70 -15.14 36.91
CA GLU A 553 5.87 -15.35 38.36
C GLU A 553 4.53 -15.68 39.04
N ALA A 554 3.46 -14.97 38.68
CA ALA A 554 2.11 -15.23 39.19
C ALA A 554 1.58 -16.60 38.74
N ALA A 555 1.80 -16.97 37.48
CA ALA A 555 1.42 -18.29 36.96
C ALA A 555 2.19 -19.43 37.66
N ALA A 556 3.49 -19.26 37.89
CA ALA A 556 4.31 -20.22 38.62
C ALA A 556 3.85 -20.37 40.09
N ALA A 557 3.54 -19.27 40.77
CA ALA A 557 3.02 -19.30 42.13
C ALA A 557 1.65 -20.00 42.21
N ALA A 558 0.76 -19.74 41.24
CA ALA A 558 -0.54 -20.42 41.14
C ALA A 558 -0.39 -21.93 40.91
N ALA A 559 0.54 -22.34 40.03
CA ALA A 559 0.83 -23.75 39.78
C ALA A 559 1.38 -24.46 41.03
N ALA A 560 2.30 -23.81 41.76
CA ALA A 560 2.84 -24.35 43.01
C ALA A 560 1.76 -24.50 44.10
N ALA A 561 0.86 -23.52 44.24
CA ALA A 561 -0.25 -23.59 45.17
C ALA A 561 -1.24 -24.72 44.81
N ALA A 562 -1.52 -24.92 43.53
CA ALA A 562 -2.37 -26.01 43.05
C ALA A 562 -1.74 -27.40 43.33
N ALA A 563 -0.44 -27.56 43.11
CA ALA A 563 0.28 -28.79 43.42
C ALA A 563 0.25 -29.09 44.94
N ALA A 564 0.52 -28.09 45.78
CA ALA A 564 0.46 -28.25 47.24
C ALA A 564 -0.96 -28.63 47.74
N ALA A 565 -2.01 -28.08 47.12
CA ALA A 565 -3.39 -28.43 47.45
C ALA A 565 -3.74 -29.88 47.04
N GLN A 566 -3.20 -30.38 45.93
CA GLN A 566 -3.36 -31.78 45.51
C GLN A 566 -2.64 -32.76 46.45
N GLU A 567 -1.43 -32.43 46.91
CA GLU A 567 -0.71 -33.23 47.91
C GLU A 567 -1.44 -33.29 49.26
N ALA A 568 -2.00 -32.16 49.71
CA ALA A 568 -2.79 -32.11 50.93
C ALA A 568 -4.08 -32.96 50.85
N HIS A 569 -4.71 -33.06 49.67
CA HIS A 569 -5.90 -33.88 49.46
C HIS A 569 -5.59 -35.37 49.30
N GLY A 570 -4.42 -35.73 48.76
CA GLY A 570 -3.94 -37.12 48.63
C GLY A 570 -3.51 -37.77 49.95
N SER A 571 -3.17 -36.96 50.96
CA SER A 571 -2.83 -37.45 52.31
C SER A 571 -4.05 -37.84 53.16
N TYR A 572 -5.28 -37.45 52.78
CA TYR A 572 -6.48 -37.66 53.60
C TYR A 572 -7.31 -38.91 53.22
N THR A 573 -7.02 -39.55 52.07
CA THR A 573 -7.75 -40.76 51.60
C THR A 573 -7.03 -42.08 51.91
N GLY A 574 -5.93 -42.04 52.69
CA GLY A 574 -5.12 -43.22 53.03
C GLY A 574 -5.44 -43.90 54.37
N GLN A 575 -6.42 -43.43 55.15
CA GLN A 575 -6.77 -44.04 56.44
C GLN A 575 -8.27 -44.34 56.53
N HIS A 576 -8.57 -45.63 56.71
CA HIS A 576 -9.86 -46.28 56.99
C HIS A 576 -10.76 -46.62 55.79
N TYR A 577 -10.64 -47.86 55.33
CA TYR A 577 -11.79 -48.76 55.25
C TYR A 577 -11.35 -50.18 55.64
N ALA A 578 -11.69 -50.57 56.88
CA ALA A 578 -11.80 -51.96 57.30
C ALA A 578 -13.29 -52.23 57.56
N ASP A 579 -13.76 -53.32 56.98
CA ASP A 579 -15.10 -53.91 57.05
C ASP A 579 -15.59 -54.05 58.51
N PRO A 580 -16.92 -53.97 58.77
CA PRO A 580 -17.59 -55.26 59.03
C PRO A 580 -19.08 -55.37 58.61
N ALA A 581 -19.46 -56.64 58.52
CA ALA A 581 -20.73 -57.18 58.07
C ALA A 581 -21.95 -57.04 59.01
N ALA A 582 -23.13 -57.03 58.35
CA ALA A 582 -24.42 -57.67 58.66
C ALA A 582 -25.13 -57.48 60.02
N GLN A 583 -26.40 -57.00 59.98
CA GLN A 583 -27.61 -57.80 60.30
C GLN A 583 -28.97 -57.03 60.19
N HIS A 584 -29.93 -57.72 59.57
CA HIS A 584 -31.40 -57.76 59.74
C HIS A 584 -32.38 -56.59 59.42
N HIS A 585 -33.21 -56.87 58.39
CA HIS A 585 -34.55 -56.36 57.99
C HIS A 585 -35.68 -56.64 59.03
N PRO A 586 -36.97 -56.16 58.93
CA PRO A 586 -37.76 -55.94 57.69
C PRO A 586 -38.86 -54.82 57.61
N GLN A 587 -39.29 -54.58 56.36
CA GLN A 587 -40.63 -54.27 55.79
C GLN A 587 -41.50 -53.05 56.20
N SER A 588 -41.89 -52.24 55.19
CA SER A 588 -43.26 -52.13 54.60
C SER A 588 -43.42 -50.83 53.75
N SER A 589 -43.60 -50.96 52.44
CA SER A 589 -44.81 -50.70 51.63
C SER A 589 -45.13 -49.23 51.25
N VAL A 590 -45.10 -48.97 49.94
CA VAL A 590 -45.62 -47.79 49.21
C VAL A 590 -47.17 -47.82 49.20
N PRO A 591 -47.90 -46.69 49.03
CA PRO A 591 -48.35 -46.32 47.68
C PRO A 591 -48.37 -44.80 47.37
N ALA A 592 -48.62 -44.53 46.09
CA ALA A 592 -48.53 -43.26 45.37
C ALA A 592 -49.83 -42.42 45.33
N ASN A 593 -49.66 -41.14 44.94
CA ASN A 593 -50.55 -40.14 44.30
C ASN A 593 -50.34 -38.78 44.99
N GLY A 594 -50.21 -37.62 44.34
CA GLY A 594 -50.51 -37.22 42.96
C GLY A 594 -51.36 -35.95 43.01
N GLN A 595 -50.81 -34.81 42.56
CA GLN A 595 -51.42 -33.50 42.19
C GLN A 595 -50.37 -32.40 42.40
N SER A 596 -50.23 -31.27 41.69
CA SER A 596 -50.59 -30.76 40.35
C SER A 596 -50.08 -29.30 40.33
N TYR A 597 -49.36 -28.88 39.27
CA TYR A 597 -49.14 -27.55 38.63
C TYR A 597 -49.70 -26.23 39.26
N PRO A 598 -49.17 -25.01 38.94
CA PRO A 598 -48.72 -24.58 37.60
C PRO A 598 -47.54 -23.60 37.47
N SER A 599 -47.28 -23.30 36.19
CA SER A 599 -46.15 -22.70 35.47
C SER A 599 -45.95 -21.17 35.52
N ALA A 600 -44.67 -20.74 35.35
CA ALA A 600 -44.10 -19.63 34.52
C ALA A 600 -44.65 -18.17 34.63
N PRO A 601 -43.91 -17.07 34.28
CA PRO A 601 -42.90 -16.99 33.19
C PRO A 601 -41.68 -16.03 33.33
N ASN A 602 -40.76 -16.22 32.36
CA ASN A 602 -39.70 -15.39 31.76
C ASN A 602 -39.42 -13.93 32.24
N GLY A 603 -38.13 -13.60 32.39
CA GLY A 603 -37.60 -12.24 32.42
C GLY A 603 -36.15 -12.13 31.91
N ARG A 604 -35.94 -11.35 30.84
CA ARG A 604 -34.64 -10.91 30.27
C ARG A 604 -33.84 -10.03 31.25
N PRO A 605 -32.50 -9.97 31.17
CA PRO A 605 -31.70 -8.95 31.84
C PRO A 605 -31.61 -7.64 31.01
N PRO A 606 -31.38 -6.47 31.65
CA PRO A 606 -31.51 -5.16 31.02
C PRO A 606 -30.23 -4.64 30.35
N ALA A 607 -30.44 -3.82 29.33
CA ALA A 607 -29.44 -3.00 28.63
C ALA A 607 -29.10 -1.72 29.42
N THR A 608 -27.83 -1.34 29.42
CA THR A 608 -27.29 -0.12 30.03
C THR A 608 -27.26 1.05 29.03
N THR A 609 -28.09 2.05 29.36
CA THR A 609 -28.01 3.50 29.13
C THR A 609 -26.97 4.08 28.15
N ALA A 610 -27.50 4.63 27.05
CA ALA A 610 -26.90 5.72 26.28
C ALA A 610 -27.19 7.08 26.94
N SER A 611 -26.17 7.94 26.99
CA SER A 611 -26.28 9.36 27.36
C SER A 611 -26.12 10.20 26.09
N MET A 612 -27.17 10.95 25.75
CA MET A 612 -27.11 12.10 24.84
C MET A 612 -27.08 13.37 25.70
N LEU A 613 -26.11 14.24 25.43
CA LEU A 613 -26.15 15.64 25.79
C LEU A 613 -25.93 16.47 24.52
N LYS A 614 -26.94 17.26 24.17
CA LYS A 614 -26.90 18.32 23.17
C LYS A 614 -26.12 19.51 23.74
N ARG A 615 -25.11 19.99 23.01
CA ARG A 615 -25.01 21.37 22.51
C ARG A 615 -23.96 21.46 21.42
#